data_AF-A0A6D2KMB0-F1
#
_entry.id   AF-A0A6D2KMB0-F1
#
_cell.length_a   1.000
_cell.length_b   1.000
_cell.length_c   1.000
_cell.angle_alpha   90.00
_cell.angle_beta   90.00
_cell.angle_gamma   90.00
#
_symmetry.space_group_name_H-M   'P 1'
#
loop_
_entity.id
_entity.type
_entity.pdbx_description
1 polymer ?
#
loop_
_entity_poly.entity_id
_entity_poly.type
_entity_poly.pdbx_seq_one_letter_code
_entity_poly.pdbx_strand_id
1 'polypeptide(L)'
;MLSKPTVDCMIWPEENYPERESNRARKRRLFPKIIPKTDNSGKFAVPCIIKGNILEQSLCDTGANVNIMSKRIADKIGLTKIEPSSISINYADSFSQTPMALCLM
;
A
#
# COMPACT_ATOMS: atom_id res chain seq x y z
N MET A 1 -24.85 -9.92 -26.99
CA MET A 1 -24.58 -11.30 -26.55
C MET A 1 -23.11 -11.39 -26.21
N LEU A 2 -22.78 -12.03 -25.08
CA LEU A 2 -21.45 -12.29 -24.50
C LEU A 2 -20.66 -11.02 -24.12
N SER A 3 -20.02 -10.85 -22.96
CA SER A 3 -20.06 -11.39 -21.60
C SER A 3 -19.06 -10.52 -20.81
N LYS A 4 -19.38 -10.20 -19.55
CA LYS A 4 -18.50 -9.54 -18.54
C LYS A 4 -17.25 -10.43 -18.23
N PRO A 5 -16.34 -10.16 -17.25
CA PRO A 5 -15.86 -8.92 -16.56
C PRO A 5 -14.32 -8.93 -16.23
N THR A 6 -13.87 -7.95 -15.41
CA THR A 6 -12.94 -8.05 -14.23
C THR A 6 -11.43 -7.78 -14.38
N VAL A 7 -10.98 -6.76 -13.61
CA VAL A 7 -9.64 -6.48 -12.98
C VAL A 7 -8.44 -6.38 -13.94
N ASP A 8 -7.32 -5.71 -13.70
CA ASP A 8 -6.63 -5.22 -12.50
C ASP A 8 -5.55 -4.24 -13.01
N CYS A 9 -4.86 -3.56 -12.09
CA CYS A 9 -3.72 -2.69 -12.28
C CYS A 9 -4.03 -1.27 -12.76
N MET A 10 -3.58 -0.30 -11.96
CA MET A 10 -3.29 1.05 -12.41
C MET A 10 -2.30 1.00 -13.58
N ILE A 11 -2.80 0.79 -14.79
CA ILE A 11 -2.11 1.29 -15.98
C ILE A 11 -2.36 2.79 -15.93
N TRP A 12 -1.43 3.52 -15.33
CA TRP A 12 -1.34 4.95 -15.57
C TRP A 12 -1.23 5.10 -17.09
N PRO A 13 -2.14 5.84 -17.76
CA PRO A 13 -2.00 6.07 -19.19
C PRO A 13 -0.59 6.62 -19.45
N GLU A 14 0.07 6.14 -20.51
CA GLU A 14 1.38 6.64 -20.98
C GLU A 14 1.27 8.08 -21.48
N GLU A 15 0.79 9.00 -20.65
CA GLU A 15 0.84 10.42 -20.90
C GLU A 15 1.94 11.02 -20.02
N ASN A 16 3.16 10.92 -20.55
CA ASN A 16 4.30 11.80 -20.30
C ASN A 16 4.48 12.24 -18.84
N TYR A 17 4.93 11.32 -17.98
CA TYR A 17 5.58 11.70 -16.72
C TYR A 17 6.65 12.75 -17.04
N PRO A 18 6.63 13.96 -16.43
CA PRO A 18 7.49 15.06 -16.85
C PRO A 18 8.95 14.62 -16.80
N GLU A 19 9.57 14.51 -17.98
CA GLU A 19 10.90 13.92 -18.21
C GLU A 19 11.96 14.49 -17.25
N ARG A 20 11.80 15.75 -16.84
CA ARG A 20 12.62 16.43 -15.83
C ARG A 20 12.65 15.71 -14.48
N GLU A 21 11.53 15.18 -14.02
CA GLU A 21 11.42 14.51 -12.73
C GLU A 21 12.03 13.11 -12.77
N SER A 22 11.81 12.38 -13.87
CA SER A 22 12.49 11.11 -14.15
C SER A 22 14.01 11.29 -14.20
N ASN A 23 14.49 12.31 -14.93
CA ASN A 23 15.90 12.65 -15.01
C ASN A 23 16.49 13.08 -13.65
N ARG A 24 15.71 13.78 -12.82
CA ARG A 24 16.12 14.14 -11.45
C ARG A 24 16.22 12.91 -10.55
N ALA A 25 15.29 11.97 -10.66
CA ALA A 25 15.33 10.70 -9.93
C ALA A 25 16.55 9.86 -10.36
N ARG A 26 16.80 9.76 -11.68
CA ARG A 26 17.98 9.07 -12.24
C ARG A 26 19.29 9.69 -11.73
N LYS A 27 19.41 11.02 -11.72
CA LYS A 27 20.59 11.72 -11.19
C LYS A 27 20.81 11.48 -9.69
N ARG A 28 19.73 11.40 -8.89
CA ARG A 28 19.80 11.08 -7.45
C ARG A 28 20.25 9.63 -7.20
N ARG A 29 19.95 8.68 -8.09
CA ARG A 29 20.43 7.30 -8.00
C ARG A 29 21.93 7.19 -8.29
N LEU A 30 22.42 7.95 -9.27
CA LEU A 30 23.84 7.98 -9.65
C LEU A 30 24.72 8.67 -8.60
N PHE A 31 24.16 9.64 -7.88
CA PHE A 31 24.83 10.35 -6.78
C PHE A 31 23.93 10.34 -5.54
N PRO A 32 23.95 9.24 -4.76
CA PRO A 32 23.13 9.13 -3.56
C PRO A 32 23.55 10.22 -2.57
N LYS A 33 22.66 11.17 -2.30
CA LYS A 33 22.82 11.99 -1.10
C LYS A 33 22.58 11.07 0.09
N ILE A 34 23.61 10.85 0.88
CA ILE A 34 23.47 10.17 2.16
C ILE A 34 22.69 11.13 3.06
N ILE A 35 21.38 10.90 3.16
CA ILE A 35 20.55 11.55 4.16
C ILE A 35 20.85 10.81 5.46
N PRO A 36 21.43 11.46 6.48
CA PRO A 36 21.66 10.80 7.76
C PRO A 36 20.33 10.30 8.30
N LYS A 37 20.24 8.97 8.50
CA LYS A 37 19.09 8.37 9.16
C LYS A 37 19.09 8.90 10.58
N THR A 38 18.01 9.57 10.99
CA THR A 38 17.79 9.91 12.39
C THR A 38 17.60 8.62 13.17
N ASP A 39 18.24 8.48 14.34
CA ASP A 39 18.16 7.27 15.18
C ASP A 39 16.74 6.92 15.65
N ASN A 40 15.80 7.85 15.47
CA ASN A 40 14.39 7.58 15.63
C ASN A 40 13.87 6.90 14.35
N SER A 41 13.81 5.58 14.32
CA SER A 41 13.10 4.80 13.30
C SER A 41 11.57 4.91 13.44
N GLY A 42 11.10 6.14 13.67
CA GLY A 42 9.71 6.44 13.95
C GLY A 42 8.80 5.82 12.89
N LYS A 43 7.69 5.25 13.34
CA LYS A 43 6.64 4.77 12.45
C LYS A 43 6.12 5.98 11.67
N PHE A 44 6.17 5.91 10.34
CA PHE A 44 5.54 6.93 9.51
C PHE A 44 4.03 6.64 9.46
N ALA A 45 3.31 7.22 10.41
CA ALA A 45 1.87 7.09 10.51
C ALA A 45 1.17 8.29 9.88
N VAL A 46 0.16 8.02 9.06
CA VAL A 46 -0.68 9.03 8.40
C VAL A 46 -2.14 8.70 8.73
N PRO A 47 -2.97 9.67 9.13
CA PRO A 47 -4.40 9.45 9.28
C PRO A 47 -5.03 9.01 7.95
N CYS A 48 -5.92 8.03 7.96
CA CYS A 48 -6.71 7.67 6.79
C CYS A 48 -8.20 7.54 7.13
N ILE A 49 -9.06 7.62 6.11
CA ILE A 49 -10.51 7.49 6.28
C ILE A 49 -10.98 6.27 5.52
N ILE A 50 -11.67 5.35 6.21
CA ILE A 50 -12.24 4.14 5.62
C ILE A 50 -13.71 4.04 6.01
N LYS A 51 -14.60 4.04 5.00
CA LYS A 51 -16.06 4.09 5.20
C LYS A 51 -16.52 5.19 6.18
N GLY A 52 -15.88 6.36 6.12
CA GLY A 52 -16.19 7.49 7.02
C GLY A 52 -15.62 7.36 8.44
N ASN A 53 -14.89 6.29 8.77
CA ASN A 53 -14.17 6.15 10.03
C ASN A 53 -12.75 6.66 9.87
N ILE A 54 -12.32 7.54 10.78
CA ILE A 54 -10.94 8.06 10.82
C ILE A 54 -10.05 7.07 11.58
N LEU A 55 -8.99 6.61 10.93
CA LEU A 55 -7.91 5.84 11.53
C LEU A 55 -6.69 6.75 11.70
N GLU A 56 -6.53 7.30 12.90
CA GLU A 56 -5.47 8.27 13.23
C GLU A 56 -4.04 7.76 13.01
N GLN A 57 -3.84 6.44 13.11
CA GLN A 57 -2.52 5.81 13.07
C GLN A 57 -2.46 4.69 12.04
N SER A 58 -2.57 5.04 10.75
CA SER A 58 -2.27 4.10 9.67
C SER A 58 -0.79 4.13 9.31
N LEU A 59 -0.12 2.98 9.28
CA LEU A 59 1.28 2.90 8.87
C LEU A 59 1.36 3.04 7.34
N CYS A 60 2.17 3.99 6.87
CA CYS A 60 2.48 4.12 5.45
C CYS A 60 3.81 3.41 5.17
N ASP A 61 3.73 2.24 4.54
CA ASP A 61 4.88 1.42 4.17
C ASP A 61 5.08 1.46 2.64
N THR A 62 6.08 2.20 2.19
CA THR A 62 6.42 2.29 0.76
C THR A 62 7.07 1.01 0.22
N GLY A 63 7.47 0.09 1.09
CA GLY A 63 7.97 -1.23 0.72
C GLY A 63 6.87 -2.29 0.58
N ALA A 64 5.65 -1.99 1.01
CA ALA A 64 4.51 -2.89 0.86
C ALA A 64 3.82 -2.70 -0.49
N ASN A 65 3.60 -3.80 -1.20
CA ASN A 65 2.83 -3.79 -2.46
C ASN A 65 1.31 -3.85 -2.23
N VAL A 66 0.87 -4.10 -1.00
CA VAL A 66 -0.54 -4.28 -0.64
C VAL A 66 -0.86 -3.61 0.70
N ASN A 67 -2.09 -3.11 0.83
CA ASN A 67 -2.58 -2.53 2.08
C ASN A 67 -3.23 -3.60 2.95
N ILE A 68 -2.83 -3.66 4.23
CA ILE A 68 -3.29 -4.67 5.19
C ILE A 68 -4.06 -3.97 6.31
N MET A 69 -5.24 -4.50 6.63
CA MET A 69 -6.02 -4.09 7.80
C MET A 69 -6.17 -5.26 8.75
N SER A 70 -5.96 -5.04 10.05
CA SER A 70 -6.25 -6.07 11.05
C SER A 70 -7.75 -6.35 11.12
N LYS A 71 -8.12 -7.63 11.30
CA LYS A 71 -9.53 -8.03 11.51
C LYS A 71 -10.21 -7.23 12.61
N ARG A 72 -9.51 -6.96 13.71
CA ARG A 72 -10.05 -6.17 14.83
C ARG A 72 -10.47 -4.76 14.40
N ILE A 73 -9.72 -4.11 13.51
CA ILE A 73 -10.09 -2.79 12.99
C ILE A 73 -11.27 -2.95 12.04
N ALA A 74 -11.22 -3.91 11.11
CA ALA A 74 -12.31 -4.21 10.19
C ALA A 74 -13.65 -4.43 10.91
N ASP A 75 -13.65 -5.25 11.97
CA ASP A 75 -14.82 -5.52 12.80
C ASP A 75 -15.33 -4.23 13.46
N LYS A 76 -14.42 -3.40 14.02
CA LYS A 76 -14.77 -2.12 14.65
C LYS A 76 -15.43 -1.12 13.70
N ILE A 77 -14.98 -1.08 12.44
CA ILE A 77 -15.53 -0.18 11.42
C ILE A 77 -16.69 -0.81 10.62
N GLY A 78 -17.21 -1.96 11.06
CA GLY A 78 -18.38 -2.60 10.48
C GLY A 78 -18.15 -3.26 9.12
N LEU A 79 -16.91 -3.67 8.81
CA LEU A 79 -16.62 -4.48 7.63
C LEU A 79 -16.99 -5.95 7.88
N THR A 80 -18.27 -6.27 7.72
CA THR A 80 -18.83 -7.61 7.99
C THR A 80 -18.83 -8.55 6.80
N LYS A 81 -18.67 -8.03 5.58
CA LYS A 81 -18.63 -8.80 4.32
C LYS A 81 -17.25 -8.66 3.68
N ILE A 82 -16.25 -9.22 4.33
CA ILE A 82 -14.91 -9.33 3.75
C ILE A 82 -14.73 -10.76 3.26
N GLU A 83 -14.53 -10.91 1.96
CA GLU A 83 -14.18 -12.19 1.38
C GLU A 83 -12.69 -12.48 1.61
N PRO A 84 -12.33 -13.71 2.03
CA PRO A 84 -10.93 -14.11 2.14
C PRO A 84 -10.19 -13.92 0.81
N SER A 85 -8.95 -13.44 0.88
CA SER A 85 -8.08 -13.44 -0.30
C SER A 85 -7.59 -14.85 -0.58
N SER A 86 -7.42 -15.20 -1.85
CA SER A 86 -6.69 -16.40 -2.27
C SER A 86 -5.17 -16.17 -2.32
N ILE A 87 -4.70 -14.95 -2.09
CA ILE A 87 -3.29 -14.54 -2.20
C ILE A 87 -2.61 -14.68 -0.84
N SER A 88 -1.42 -15.30 -0.82
CA SER A 88 -0.54 -15.28 0.35
C SER A 88 0.42 -14.09 0.29
N ILE A 89 0.66 -13.46 1.44
CA ILE A 89 1.64 -12.38 1.59
C ILE A 89 2.85 -12.95 2.33
N ASN A 90 4.03 -12.68 1.80
CA ASN A 90 5.31 -12.97 2.46
C ASN A 90 5.83 -11.73 3.15
N TYR A 91 6.19 -11.86 4.42
CA TYR A 91 6.76 -10.82 5.24
C TYR A 91 8.30 -10.90 5.22
N ALA A 92 8.95 -9.81 5.65
CA ALA A 92 10.42 -9.72 5.65
C ALA A 92 11.08 -10.72 6.62
N ASP A 93 10.35 -11.23 7.61
CA ASP A 93 10.76 -12.28 8.55
C ASP A 93 10.54 -13.69 7.99
N SER A 94 10.26 -13.83 6.68
CA SER A 94 9.93 -15.08 6.00
C SER A 94 8.65 -15.75 6.49
N PHE A 95 7.82 -15.04 7.27
CA PHE A 95 6.48 -15.47 7.60
C PHE A 95 5.57 -15.31 6.37
N SER A 96 4.63 -16.24 6.19
CA SER A 96 3.63 -16.17 5.13
C SER A 96 2.24 -16.24 5.73
N GLN A 97 1.36 -15.31 5.34
CA GLN A 97 -0.03 -15.32 5.78
C GLN A 97 -0.97 -14.98 4.64
N THR A 98 -2.07 -15.71 4.56
CA THR A 98 -3.23 -15.31 3.75
C THR A 98 -4.06 -14.32 4.58
N PRO A 99 -4.12 -13.03 4.22
CA PRO A 99 -4.93 -12.07 4.95
C PRO A 99 -6.41 -12.42 4.79
N MET A 100 -7.17 -12.36 5.89
CA MET A 100 -8.63 -12.47 5.84
C MET A 100 -9.26 -11.32 5.04
N ALA A 101 -8.55 -10.20 4.91
CA ALA A 101 -8.96 -9.01 4.19
C ALA A 101 -7.75 -8.41 3.47
N LEU A 102 -7.74 -8.42 2.14
CA LEU A 102 -6.99 -7.40 1.40
C LEU A 102 -7.92 -6.19 1.35
N CYS A 103 -7.64 -5.13 2.11
CA CYS A 103 -8.32 -3.87 1.85
C CYS A 103 -7.61 -3.26 0.65
N LEU A 104 -8.15 -3.44 -0.55
CA LEU A 104 -7.74 -2.59 -1.67
C LEU A 104 -8.07 -1.15 -1.25
N MET A 105 -7.05 -0.35 -0.92
CA MET A 105 -7.16 1.10 -1.00
C MET A 105 -6.83 1.52 -2.42
#